data_AF-A0AA39QHL2-F1
#
_entry.id   AF-A0AA39QHL2-F1
#
_cell.length_a   1.000
_cell.length_b   1.000
_cell.length_c   1.000
_cell.angle_alpha   90.00
_cell.angle_beta   90.00
_cell.angle_gamma   90.00
#
_symmetry.space_group_name_H-M   'P 1'
#
loop_
_entity.id
_entity.type
_entity.pdbx_description
1 polymer ?
#
loop_
_entity_poly.entity_id
_entity_poly.type
_entity_poly.pdbx_seq_one_letter_code
_entity_poly.pdbx_strand_id
1 'polypeptide(L)'
;YLAEFLRLEGRSEMHVCGSCGGEACFRCASCYNGPSFCQRCIVQAHRCMPFHRIEQWTGNFYVHISLKDLGLIVQLGRSPGETCTSPHPSGRQVVVIDTEGIHAVDVAFCGCHRVVDNYVQMLRFQWFPASTEFPRTAMTFQALCHFQLLSFMSKASAYEYYHTLEWLTDNMGVHCCPVSIDSFFSRLLNINIFARISTKFSYG
;
A
#
# COMPACT_ATOMS: atom_id res chain seq x y z
N TYR A 1 -29.76 -1.66 11.60
CA TYR A 1 -28.83 -1.79 10.46
C TYR A 1 -28.41 -0.43 9.91
N LEU A 2 -29.32 0.42 9.38
CA LEU A 2 -28.94 1.73 8.84
C LEU A 2 -28.17 2.62 9.83
N ALA A 3 -28.63 2.72 11.08
CA ALA A 3 -27.93 3.49 12.11
C ALA A 3 -26.48 3.03 12.36
N GLU A 4 -26.22 1.72 12.25
CA GLU A 4 -24.87 1.18 12.40
C GLU A 4 -23.99 1.47 11.18
N PHE A 5 -24.55 1.45 9.97
CA PHE A 5 -23.81 1.88 8.78
C PHE A 5 -23.46 3.37 8.84
N LEU A 6 -24.40 4.22 9.25
CA LEU A 6 -24.16 5.64 9.48
C LEU A 6 -23.12 5.88 10.60
N ARG A 7 -23.11 5.02 11.63
CA ARG A 7 -22.07 5.06 12.68
C ARG A 7 -20.68 4.71 12.14
N LEU A 8 -20.59 3.79 11.17
CA LEU A 8 -19.34 3.43 10.50
C LEU A 8 -18.89 4.54 9.55
N GLU A 9 -19.80 5.25 8.90
CA GLU A 9 -19.48 6.38 8.01
C GLU A 9 -19.10 7.64 8.80
N GLY A 10 -19.75 7.88 9.94
CA GLY A 10 -19.56 9.04 10.80
C GLY A 10 -18.36 8.95 11.76
N ARG A 11 -18.04 10.08 12.40
CA ARG A 11 -17.04 10.15 13.48
C ARG A 11 -17.68 9.83 14.82
N SER A 12 -16.99 9.06 15.67
CA SER A 12 -17.44 8.85 17.05
C SER A 12 -17.39 10.17 17.83
N GLU A 13 -18.35 10.36 18.75
CA GLU A 13 -18.42 11.53 19.64
C GLU A 13 -17.13 11.72 20.46
N MET A 14 -16.42 10.62 20.75
CA MET A 14 -15.11 10.66 21.38
C MET A 14 -14.02 10.94 20.34
N HIS A 15 -13.48 12.16 20.37
CA HIS A 15 -12.36 12.63 19.56
C HIS A 15 -11.00 12.30 20.18
N VAL A 16 -10.90 11.14 20.83
CA VAL A 16 -9.76 10.76 21.65
C VAL A 16 -8.98 9.64 20.97
N CYS A 17 -7.67 9.79 20.90
CA CYS A 17 -6.78 8.81 20.32
C CYS A 17 -6.72 7.58 21.22
N GLY A 18 -7.14 6.42 20.68
CA GLY A 18 -7.20 5.16 21.42
C GLY A 18 -5.86 4.68 22.00
N SER A 19 -4.73 5.22 21.52
CA SER A 19 -3.39 4.86 21.99
C SER A 19 -2.76 5.84 22.99
N CYS A 20 -3.06 7.14 22.93
CA CYS A 20 -2.34 8.16 23.72
C CYS A 20 -3.22 9.20 24.39
N GLY A 21 -4.55 9.15 24.21
CA GLY A 21 -5.48 10.10 24.82
C GLY A 21 -5.50 11.51 24.22
N GLY A 22 -4.70 11.78 23.18
CA GLY A 22 -4.70 13.07 22.48
C GLY A 22 -5.86 13.22 21.51
N GLU A 23 -5.91 14.33 20.77
CA GLU A 23 -6.94 14.54 19.75
C GLU A 23 -6.77 13.55 18.57
N ALA A 24 -7.88 12.92 18.17
CA ALA A 24 -7.90 11.94 17.10
C ALA A 24 -8.74 12.37 15.90
N CYS A 25 -8.06 12.61 14.78
CA CYS A 25 -8.68 13.03 13.52
C CYS A 25 -8.54 12.00 12.40
N PHE A 26 -7.85 10.89 12.64
CA PHE A 26 -7.58 9.89 11.63
C PHE A 26 -8.16 8.53 12.00
N ARG A 27 -8.63 7.79 11.02
CA ARG A 27 -9.04 6.39 11.18
C ARG A 27 -8.54 5.55 10.02
N CYS A 28 -8.48 4.24 10.23
CA CYS A 28 -8.18 3.30 9.17
C CYS A 28 -9.48 2.64 8.70
N ALA A 29 -9.75 2.69 7.39
CA ALA A 29 -10.90 2.05 6.77
C ALA A 29 -10.68 0.53 6.53
N SER A 30 -9.43 0.08 6.49
CA SER A 30 -9.07 -1.34 6.28
C SER A 30 -9.03 -2.14 7.60
N CYS A 31 -8.82 -1.50 8.74
CA CYS A 31 -8.77 -2.17 10.05
C CYS A 31 -10.18 -2.42 10.60
N TYR A 32 -10.45 -3.66 11.05
CA TYR A 32 -11.70 -3.98 11.75
C TYR A 32 -11.81 -3.22 13.07
N ASN A 33 -12.94 -2.53 13.29
CA ASN A 33 -13.23 -1.78 14.53
C ASN A 33 -12.05 -0.88 14.97
N GLY A 34 -11.37 -0.24 14.02
CA GLY A 34 -10.23 0.62 14.33
C GLY A 34 -10.66 1.87 15.13
N PRO A 35 -10.08 2.15 16.31
CA PRO A 35 -10.33 3.39 17.01
C PRO A 35 -9.76 4.58 16.20
N SER A 36 -10.26 5.78 16.49
CA SER A 36 -9.65 7.00 15.96
C SER A 36 -8.27 7.20 16.59
N PHE A 37 -7.33 7.74 15.80
CA PHE A 37 -5.94 7.97 16.17
C PHE A 37 -5.53 9.43 15.88
N CYS A 38 -4.52 9.90 16.61
CA CYS A 38 -3.73 11.06 16.21
C CYS A 38 -2.74 10.66 15.09
N GLN A 39 -2.18 11.65 14.38
CA GLN A 39 -1.26 11.40 13.26
C GLN A 39 -0.07 10.50 13.65
N ARG A 40 0.55 10.74 14.81
CA ARG A 40 1.69 9.95 15.27
C ARG A 40 1.32 8.48 15.52
N CYS A 41 0.20 8.26 16.23
CA CYS A 41 -0.23 6.91 16.59
C CYS A 41 -0.70 6.12 15.36
N ILE A 42 -1.38 6.76 14.40
CA ILE A 42 -1.82 6.06 13.20
C ILE A 42 -0.64 5.62 12.32
N VAL A 43 0.36 6.50 12.13
CA VAL A 43 1.59 6.15 11.40
C VAL A 43 2.34 5.02 12.11
N GLN A 44 2.44 5.07 13.44
CA GLN A 44 3.10 4.03 14.22
C GLN A 44 2.38 2.67 14.11
N ALA A 45 1.04 2.67 14.19
CA ALA A 45 0.23 1.46 14.07
C ALA A 45 0.32 0.81 12.68
N HIS A 46 0.51 1.60 11.62
CA HIS A 46 0.52 1.12 10.24
C HIS A 46 1.92 0.94 9.64
N ARG A 47 2.99 0.95 10.45
CA ARG A 47 4.36 0.71 9.96
C ARG A 47 4.54 -0.60 9.20
N CYS A 48 3.82 -1.65 9.61
CA CYS A 48 3.86 -2.96 8.97
C CYS A 48 2.73 -3.16 7.95
N MET A 49 1.79 -2.22 7.85
CA MET A 49 0.63 -2.27 6.96
C MET A 49 0.52 -0.97 6.15
N PRO A 50 1.53 -0.65 5.30
CA PRO A 50 1.64 0.65 4.63
C PRO A 50 0.57 0.92 3.55
N PHE A 51 -0.23 -0.09 3.20
CA PHE A 51 -1.26 -0.03 2.15
C PHE A 51 -2.68 0.06 2.69
N HIS A 52 -2.85 0.06 4.01
CA HIS A 52 -4.16 0.31 4.59
C HIS A 52 -4.66 1.70 4.21
N ARG A 53 -5.95 1.79 3.91
CA ARG A 53 -6.60 3.04 3.53
C ARG A 53 -6.91 3.86 4.77
N ILE A 54 -6.40 5.09 4.79
CA ILE A 54 -6.55 6.02 5.91
C ILE A 54 -7.48 7.15 5.52
N GLU A 55 -8.27 7.58 6.48
CA GLU A 55 -9.20 8.67 6.32
C GLU A 55 -8.97 9.72 7.41
N GLN A 56 -9.04 11.00 7.01
CA GLN A 56 -9.00 12.14 7.90
C GLN A 56 -10.38 12.78 8.01
N TRP A 57 -10.78 13.13 9.23
CA TRP A 57 -11.98 13.92 9.47
C TRP A 57 -11.75 15.40 9.12
N THR A 58 -12.59 15.95 8.25
CA THR A 58 -12.54 17.36 7.85
C THR A 58 -13.33 18.30 8.76
N GLY A 59 -14.16 17.76 9.65
CA GLY A 59 -15.18 18.50 10.40
C GLY A 59 -16.58 17.98 10.11
N ASN A 60 -16.83 17.62 8.84
CA ASN A 60 -18.15 17.18 8.36
C ASN A 60 -18.14 15.74 7.81
N PHE A 61 -17.06 15.33 7.16
CA PHE A 61 -16.94 14.02 6.52
C PHE A 61 -15.49 13.53 6.53
N TYR A 62 -15.31 12.24 6.24
CA TYR A 62 -14.00 11.66 6.06
C TYR A 62 -13.51 11.82 4.63
N VAL A 63 -12.24 12.21 4.49
CA VAL A 63 -11.53 12.24 3.20
C VAL A 63 -10.36 11.28 3.25
N HIS A 64 -10.08 10.63 2.12
CA HIS A 64 -8.91 9.79 2.00
C HIS A 64 -7.62 10.62 2.16
N ILE A 65 -6.66 10.08 2.91
CA ILE A 65 -5.31 10.64 3.03
C ILE A 65 -4.32 9.49 3.01
N SER A 66 -3.20 9.66 2.31
CA SER A 66 -2.21 8.59 2.26
C SER A 66 -1.36 8.56 3.54
N LEU A 67 -0.91 7.37 3.95
CA LEU A 67 0.05 7.24 5.04
C LEU A 67 1.35 8.02 4.75
N LYS A 68 1.72 8.15 3.47
CA LYS A 68 2.84 8.98 3.01
C LYS A 68 2.63 10.45 3.40
N ASP A 69 1.45 11.02 3.14
CA ASP A 69 1.15 12.42 3.48
C ASP A 69 1.15 12.66 5.00
N LEU A 70 0.87 11.61 5.78
CA LEU A 70 1.00 11.62 7.24
C LEU A 70 2.44 11.44 7.74
N GLY A 71 3.40 11.19 6.86
CA GLY A 71 4.82 11.05 7.15
C GLY A 71 5.32 9.61 7.34
N LEU A 72 4.57 8.59 6.90
CA LEU A 72 5.05 7.22 6.89
C LEU A 72 6.13 7.04 5.83
N ILE A 73 7.29 6.55 6.27
CA ILE A 73 8.38 6.11 5.40
C ILE A 73 8.56 4.60 5.59
N VAL A 74 8.51 3.85 4.49
CA VAL A 74 8.72 2.40 4.50
C VAL A 74 10.21 2.11 4.43
N GLN A 75 10.76 1.53 5.49
CA GLN A 75 12.15 1.09 5.53
C GLN A 75 12.29 -0.27 4.85
N LEU A 76 13.07 -0.34 3.77
CA LEU A 76 13.43 -1.59 3.09
C LEU A 76 14.84 -2.05 3.48
N GLY A 77 15.11 -3.35 3.28
CA GLY A 77 16.42 -3.94 3.50
C GLY A 77 16.79 -4.20 4.98
N ARG A 78 15.82 -4.07 5.89
CA ARG A 78 15.91 -4.40 7.32
C ARG A 78 14.69 -5.23 7.74
N SER A 79 14.71 -5.80 8.94
CA SER A 79 13.54 -6.50 9.47
C SER A 79 12.37 -5.51 9.67
N PRO A 80 11.11 -5.95 9.58
CA PRO A 80 9.95 -5.09 9.82
C PRO A 80 10.06 -4.37 11.17
N GLY A 81 9.92 -3.04 11.17
CA GLY A 81 10.00 -2.21 12.38
C GLY A 81 11.40 -1.75 12.79
N GLU A 82 12.47 -2.27 12.18
CA GLU A 82 13.82 -1.76 12.37
C GLU A 82 14.04 -0.47 11.55
N THR A 83 14.79 0.47 12.12
CA THR A 83 15.23 1.68 11.42
C THR A 83 16.68 1.52 10.96
N CYS A 84 16.99 2.02 9.76
CA CYS A 84 18.36 2.03 9.27
C CYS A 84 19.09 3.26 9.81
N THR A 85 20.29 3.06 10.38
CA THR A 85 21.16 4.16 10.85
C THR A 85 21.92 4.85 9.71
N SER A 86 22.02 4.22 8.55
CA SER A 86 22.64 4.78 7.35
C SER A 86 21.75 4.53 6.13
N PRO A 87 20.60 5.22 6.03
CA PRO A 87 19.72 5.07 4.88
C PRO A 87 20.44 5.49 3.61
N HIS A 88 20.13 4.81 2.50
CA HIS A 88 20.66 5.18 1.21
C HIS A 88 20.22 6.62 0.89
N PRO A 89 21.11 7.49 0.38
CA PRO A 89 20.81 8.91 0.17
C PRO A 89 19.66 9.16 -0.81
N SER A 90 19.37 8.20 -1.69
CA SER A 90 18.18 8.23 -2.54
C SER A 90 16.95 7.73 -1.78
N GLY A 91 16.39 8.56 -0.91
CA GLY A 91 14.97 8.43 -0.55
C GLY A 91 14.14 8.54 -1.84
N ARG A 92 13.21 7.61 -2.07
CA ARG A 92 12.48 7.55 -3.35
C ARG A 92 10.99 7.39 -3.10
N GLN A 93 10.21 8.20 -3.80
CA GLN A 93 8.79 7.94 -3.97
C GLN A 93 8.63 6.74 -4.90
N VAL A 94 7.84 5.77 -4.48
CA VAL A 94 7.48 4.58 -5.25
C VAL A 94 5.97 4.47 -5.29
N VAL A 95 5.42 4.10 -6.43
CA VAL A 95 4.01 3.70 -6.52
C VAL A 95 3.92 2.19 -6.38
N VAL A 96 3.13 1.72 -5.43
CA VAL A 96 2.92 0.29 -5.19
C VAL A 96 1.47 -0.06 -5.46
N ILE A 97 1.26 -1.06 -6.31
CA ILE A 97 -0.05 -1.67 -6.58
C ILE A 97 -0.25 -2.80 -5.58
N ASP A 98 -1.25 -2.68 -4.73
CA ASP A 98 -1.66 -3.66 -3.72
C ASP A 98 -3.13 -4.06 -3.91
N THR A 99 -3.59 -5.08 -3.18
CA THR A 99 -5.00 -5.45 -3.13
C THR A 99 -5.91 -4.39 -2.51
N GLU A 100 -5.37 -3.48 -1.68
CA GLU A 100 -6.11 -2.34 -1.12
C GLU A 100 -6.14 -1.11 -2.05
N GLY A 101 -5.45 -1.14 -3.19
CA GLY A 101 -5.41 -0.04 -4.16
C GLY A 101 -4.01 0.29 -4.68
N ILE A 102 -3.85 1.51 -5.17
CA ILE A 102 -2.64 2.05 -5.77
C ILE A 102 -2.09 3.13 -4.83
N HIS A 103 -0.92 2.88 -4.26
CA HIS A 103 -0.40 3.70 -3.18
C HIS A 103 0.90 4.38 -3.58
N ALA A 104 0.95 5.71 -3.46
CA ALA A 104 2.22 6.43 -3.45
C ALA A 104 2.83 6.33 -2.05
N VAL A 105 4.03 5.78 -1.95
CA VAL A 105 4.75 5.58 -0.68
C VAL A 105 6.16 6.16 -0.75
N ASP A 106 6.62 6.72 0.36
CA ASP A 106 8.02 7.11 0.51
C ASP A 106 8.82 5.93 1.06
N VAL A 107 9.92 5.63 0.37
CA VAL A 107 10.76 4.47 0.65
C VAL A 107 12.15 4.92 1.06
N ALA A 108 12.63 4.35 2.17
CA ALA A 108 14.02 4.43 2.58
C ALA A 108 14.71 3.08 2.33
N PHE A 109 15.64 3.05 1.39
CA PHE A 109 16.48 1.87 1.16
C PHE A 109 17.59 1.80 2.21
N CYS A 110 17.95 0.58 2.63
CA CYS A 110 19.08 0.37 3.52
C CYS A 110 20.39 0.58 2.77
N GLY A 111 21.28 1.43 3.30
CA GLY A 111 22.62 1.69 2.77
C GLY A 111 23.76 1.10 3.60
N CYS A 112 23.46 0.24 4.60
CA CYS A 112 24.49 -0.37 5.45
C CYS A 112 25.41 -1.32 4.66
N HIS A 113 26.56 -1.68 5.25
CA HIS A 113 27.70 -2.41 4.64
C HIS A 113 27.42 -3.63 3.73
N ARG A 114 26.21 -4.18 3.73
CA ARG A 114 25.75 -5.16 2.74
C ARG A 114 24.99 -4.43 1.65
N VAL A 115 25.71 -3.86 0.69
CA VAL A 115 25.14 -3.20 -0.49
C VAL A 115 24.41 -4.26 -1.30
N VAL A 116 23.10 -4.33 -1.13
CA VAL A 116 22.23 -5.12 -1.99
C VAL A 116 21.38 -4.13 -2.79
N ASP A 117 21.26 -4.36 -4.09
CA ASP A 117 20.55 -3.47 -4.99
C ASP A 117 19.11 -3.21 -4.53
N ASN A 118 18.62 -2.00 -4.82
CA ASN A 118 17.30 -1.53 -4.41
C ASN A 118 16.17 -2.49 -4.80
N TYR A 119 16.22 -3.05 -6.01
CA TYR A 119 15.22 -4.00 -6.49
C TYR A 119 15.19 -5.29 -5.65
N VAL A 120 16.34 -5.75 -5.16
CA VAL A 120 16.42 -6.94 -4.29
C VAL A 120 15.84 -6.63 -2.91
N GLN A 121 16.07 -5.42 -2.39
CA GLN A 121 15.46 -5.00 -1.12
C GLN A 121 13.92 -4.97 -1.23
N MET A 122 13.38 -4.54 -2.37
CA MET A 122 11.95 -4.61 -2.67
C MET A 122 11.45 -6.06 -2.76
N LEU A 123 12.15 -6.92 -3.50
CA LEU A 123 11.79 -8.33 -3.61
C LEU A 123 11.77 -9.04 -2.26
N ARG A 124 12.73 -8.75 -1.38
CA ARG A 124 12.78 -9.28 -0.01
C ARG A 124 11.62 -8.78 0.85
N PHE A 125 11.13 -7.57 0.56
CA PHE A 125 9.92 -7.00 1.17
C PHE A 125 8.64 -7.41 0.43
N GLN A 126 8.72 -8.42 -0.46
CA GLN A 126 7.59 -8.93 -1.24
C GLN A 126 6.94 -7.89 -2.15
N TRP A 127 7.73 -6.92 -2.63
CA TRP A 127 7.34 -6.00 -3.68
C TRP A 127 8.06 -6.39 -4.96
N PHE A 128 7.30 -6.69 -6.00
CA PHE A 128 7.81 -7.02 -7.31
C PHE A 128 7.99 -5.74 -8.13
N PRO A 129 9.24 -5.29 -8.36
CA PRO A 129 9.49 -4.04 -9.05
C PRO A 129 9.28 -4.17 -10.57
N ALA A 130 8.82 -3.09 -11.19
CA ALA A 130 8.64 -3.00 -12.66
C ALA A 130 9.96 -2.96 -13.44
N SER A 131 11.05 -2.59 -12.77
CA SER A 131 12.39 -2.39 -13.34
C SER A 131 13.45 -2.63 -12.28
N THR A 132 14.57 -3.22 -12.68
CA THR A 132 15.73 -3.45 -11.79
C THR A 132 16.61 -2.21 -11.64
N GLU A 133 16.69 -1.34 -12.65
CA GLU A 133 17.53 -0.13 -12.66
C GLU A 133 16.90 1.02 -11.87
N PHE A 134 15.62 1.30 -12.10
CA PHE A 134 14.90 2.41 -11.47
C PHE A 134 13.48 1.99 -11.07
N PRO A 135 13.32 1.30 -9.92
CA PRO A 135 12.03 0.81 -9.49
C PRO A 135 11.18 1.96 -8.92
N ARG A 136 10.53 2.73 -9.79
CA ARG A 136 9.52 3.74 -9.41
C ARG A 136 8.13 3.16 -9.23
N THR A 137 7.92 1.93 -9.70
CA THR A 137 6.65 1.22 -9.59
C THR A 137 6.92 -0.21 -9.16
N ALA A 138 6.10 -0.73 -8.26
CA ALA A 138 6.08 -2.14 -7.88
C ALA A 138 4.66 -2.63 -7.69
N MET A 139 4.48 -3.95 -7.68
CA MET A 139 3.23 -4.58 -7.25
C MET A 139 3.56 -5.53 -6.10
N THR A 140 2.70 -5.62 -5.09
CA THR A 140 2.91 -6.58 -4.01
C THR A 140 2.75 -8.01 -4.54
N PHE A 141 3.47 -8.96 -3.95
CA PHE A 141 3.27 -10.38 -4.31
C PHE A 141 1.83 -10.83 -4.03
N GLN A 142 1.17 -10.24 -3.02
CA GLN A 142 -0.24 -10.49 -2.74
C GLN A 142 -1.14 -10.04 -3.91
N ALA A 143 -0.96 -8.82 -4.43
CA ALA A 143 -1.69 -8.35 -5.60
C ALA A 143 -1.37 -9.18 -6.86
N LEU A 144 -0.12 -9.61 -7.05
CA LEU A 144 0.24 -10.51 -8.15
C LEU A 144 -0.51 -11.84 -8.06
N CYS A 145 -0.54 -12.48 -6.88
CA CYS A 145 -1.26 -13.73 -6.67
C CYS A 145 -2.77 -13.55 -6.88
N HIS A 146 -3.34 -12.45 -6.36
CA HIS A 146 -4.75 -12.13 -6.52
C HIS A 146 -5.12 -11.95 -8.00
N PHE A 147 -4.33 -11.17 -8.74
CA PHE A 147 -4.50 -10.99 -10.17
C PHE A 147 -4.42 -12.32 -10.92
N GLN A 148 -3.42 -13.16 -10.63
CA GLN A 148 -3.27 -14.47 -11.28
C GLN A 148 -4.49 -15.37 -11.09
N LEU A 149 -5.03 -15.41 -9.88
CA LEU A 149 -6.24 -16.19 -9.59
C LEU A 149 -7.44 -15.65 -10.37
N LEU A 150 -7.64 -14.32 -10.42
CA LEU A 150 -8.74 -13.72 -11.19
C LEU A 150 -8.57 -13.94 -12.70
N SER A 151 -7.36 -13.77 -13.24
CA SER A 151 -7.08 -14.05 -14.65
C SER A 151 -7.35 -15.50 -15.01
N PHE A 152 -7.07 -16.46 -14.11
CA PHE A 152 -7.38 -17.87 -14.34
C PHE A 152 -8.88 -18.19 -14.22
N MET A 153 -9.53 -17.68 -13.17
CA MET A 153 -10.92 -18.04 -12.83
C MET A 153 -11.97 -17.31 -13.68
N SER A 154 -11.74 -16.03 -14.00
CA SER A 154 -12.72 -15.18 -14.69
C SER A 154 -12.20 -14.58 -16.00
N LYS A 155 -10.97 -14.91 -16.42
CA LYS A 155 -10.30 -14.29 -17.58
C LYS A 155 -10.18 -12.76 -17.46
N ALA A 156 -10.18 -12.25 -16.22
CA ALA A 156 -9.98 -10.83 -15.97
C ALA A 156 -8.65 -10.38 -16.60
N SER A 157 -8.74 -9.36 -17.43
CA SER A 157 -7.58 -8.73 -18.04
C SER A 157 -6.80 -7.90 -17.02
N ALA A 158 -5.53 -7.67 -17.32
CA ALA A 158 -4.71 -6.70 -16.59
C ALA A 158 -5.38 -5.32 -16.51
N TYR A 159 -6.06 -4.93 -17.60
CA TYR A 159 -6.81 -3.68 -17.70
C TYR A 159 -7.90 -3.58 -16.63
N GLU A 160 -8.80 -4.57 -16.59
CA GLU A 160 -9.91 -4.59 -15.64
C GLU A 160 -9.42 -4.66 -14.18
N TYR A 161 -8.38 -5.44 -13.91
CA TYR A 161 -7.82 -5.54 -12.55
C TYR A 161 -7.24 -4.21 -12.08
N TYR A 162 -6.44 -3.54 -12.91
CA TYR A 162 -5.89 -2.23 -12.58
C TYR A 162 -6.97 -1.19 -12.34
N HIS A 163 -7.95 -1.08 -13.25
CA HIS A 163 -9.02 -0.10 -13.09
C HIS A 163 -9.87 -0.39 -11.86
N THR A 164 -10.08 -1.67 -11.51
CA THR A 164 -10.74 -2.03 -10.25
C THR A 164 -9.99 -1.46 -9.05
N LEU A 165 -8.66 -1.55 -9.04
CA LEU A 165 -7.82 -0.97 -7.97
C LEU A 165 -7.76 0.56 -8.04
N GLU A 166 -7.79 1.15 -9.23
CA GLU A 166 -7.89 2.61 -9.43
C GLU A 166 -9.17 3.15 -8.81
N TRP A 167 -10.33 2.56 -9.14
CA TRP A 167 -11.61 2.89 -8.52
C TRP A 167 -11.55 2.70 -7.00
N LEU A 168 -11.00 1.59 -6.51
CA LEU A 168 -10.85 1.35 -5.07
C LEU A 168 -10.02 2.44 -4.36
N THR A 169 -9.02 3.00 -5.05
CA THR A 169 -8.12 4.05 -4.55
C THR A 169 -8.79 5.42 -4.57
N ASP A 170 -9.49 5.73 -5.65
CA ASP A 170 -10.21 6.98 -5.83
C ASP A 170 -11.54 6.73 -6.55
N ASN A 171 -12.56 6.44 -5.76
CA ASN A 171 -13.92 6.21 -6.27
C ASN A 171 -14.57 7.50 -6.81
N MET A 172 -13.97 8.68 -6.62
CA MET A 172 -14.51 9.96 -7.10
C MET A 172 -13.85 10.42 -8.40
N GLY A 173 -12.75 9.80 -8.83
CA GLY A 173 -11.98 10.20 -10.02
C GLY A 173 -11.41 11.62 -9.94
N VAL A 174 -11.25 12.16 -8.73
CA VAL A 174 -10.80 13.53 -8.46
C VAL A 174 -9.27 13.62 -8.40
N HIS A 175 -8.60 12.51 -8.11
CA HIS A 175 -7.16 12.40 -7.97
C HIS A 175 -6.58 11.68 -9.19
N CYS A 176 -5.72 12.37 -9.94
CA CYS A 176 -4.97 11.75 -11.05
C CYS A 176 -4.11 10.61 -10.51
N CYS A 177 -4.39 9.38 -10.94
CA CYS A 177 -3.56 8.24 -10.56
C CYS A 177 -2.13 8.42 -11.12
N PRO A 178 -1.09 8.18 -10.30
CA PRO A 178 0.28 8.50 -10.66
C PRO A 178 0.93 7.53 -11.67
N VAL A 179 0.23 6.46 -12.09
CA VAL A 179 0.78 5.43 -12.98
C VAL A 179 -0.13 5.22 -14.18
N SER A 180 0.47 5.13 -15.38
CA SER A 180 -0.22 4.67 -16.59
C SER A 180 -0.13 3.15 -16.68
N ILE A 181 -1.29 2.52 -16.86
CA ILE A 181 -1.47 1.06 -16.93
C ILE A 181 -0.56 0.39 -17.98
N ASP A 182 -0.36 1.04 -19.11
CA ASP A 182 0.37 0.51 -20.27
C ASP A 182 1.85 0.29 -19.96
N SER A 183 2.46 1.16 -19.15
CA SER A 183 3.88 1.09 -18.86
C SER A 183 4.27 -0.09 -17.96
N PHE A 184 3.35 -0.54 -17.11
CA PHE A 184 3.61 -1.53 -16.06
C PHE A 184 3.23 -2.95 -16.48
N PHE A 185 2.00 -3.15 -16.96
CA PHE A 185 1.52 -4.49 -17.30
C PHE A 185 2.19 -5.05 -18.56
N SER A 186 2.55 -4.22 -19.53
CA SER A 186 3.35 -4.67 -20.67
C SER A 186 4.73 -5.20 -20.25
N ARG A 187 5.32 -4.69 -19.16
CA ARG A 187 6.59 -5.20 -18.63
C ARG A 187 6.39 -6.47 -17.80
N LEU A 188 5.30 -6.55 -17.04
CA LEU A 188 4.95 -7.71 -16.21
C LEU A 188 4.58 -8.95 -17.01
N LEU A 189 3.81 -8.79 -18.10
CA LEU A 189 3.40 -9.88 -18.98
C LEU A 189 4.57 -10.48 -19.77
N ASN A 190 5.65 -9.70 -19.98
CA ASN A 190 6.85 -10.16 -20.70
C ASN A 190 7.84 -10.92 -19.82
N ILE A 191 7.76 -10.77 -18.50
CA ILE A 191 8.54 -11.60 -17.58
C ILE A 191 7.69 -12.85 -17.35
N ASN A 192 8.23 -14.04 -17.62
CA ASN A 192 7.61 -15.37 -17.37
C ASN A 192 7.35 -15.65 -15.86
N ILE A 193 6.75 -14.71 -15.14
CA ILE A 193 6.39 -14.79 -13.71
C ILE A 193 5.25 -15.79 -13.52
N PHE A 194 4.35 -15.89 -14.50
CA PHE A 194 3.23 -16.84 -14.51
C PHE A 194 3.67 -18.29 -14.41
N ALA A 195 4.85 -18.65 -14.94
CA ALA A 195 5.36 -20.03 -14.88
C ALA A 195 5.98 -20.39 -13.51
N ARG A 196 6.36 -19.42 -12.67
CA ARG A 196 7.14 -19.64 -11.43
C ARG A 196 6.35 -19.46 -10.14
N ILE A 197 5.20 -18.78 -10.17
CA ILE A 197 4.34 -18.65 -8.97
C ILE A 197 3.41 -19.87 -8.84
N SER A 198 2.96 -20.47 -9.94
CA SER A 198 2.12 -21.68 -9.94
C SER A 198 2.78 -22.89 -9.27
N THR A 199 4.11 -22.99 -9.22
CA THR A 199 4.81 -24.11 -8.56
C THR A 199 4.73 -24.07 -7.03
N LYS A 200 4.31 -22.95 -6.42
CA LYS A 200 4.04 -22.89 -4.97
C LYS A 200 2.66 -23.41 -4.57
N PHE A 201 1.72 -23.53 -5.50
CA PHE A 201 0.37 -24.05 -5.22
C PHE A 201 0.20 -25.54 -5.57
N SER A 202 1.23 -26.20 -6.13
CA SER A 202 1.16 -27.61 -6.54
C SER A 202 1.74 -28.61 -5.52
N TYR A 203 2.19 -28.15 -4.35
CA TYR A 203 2.63 -29.02 -3.25
C TYR A 203 1.98 -28.56 -1.94
N GLY A 204 0.78 -29.06 -1.70
CA GLY A 204 0.01 -28.94 -0.46
C GLY A 204 -1.02 -30.05 -0.42
#